data_AF-A0AAD7MEP8-F1
#
_entry.id   AF-A0AAD7MEP8-F1
#
_cell.length_a   1.000
_cell.length_b   1.000
_cell.length_c   1.000
_cell.angle_alpha   90.00
_cell.angle_beta   90.00
_cell.angle_gamma   90.00
#
_symmetry.space_group_name_H-M   'P 1'
#
loop_
_entity.id
_entity.type
_entity.pdbx_description
1 polymer ?
#
loop_
_entity_poly.entity_id
_entity_poly.type
_entity_poly.pdbx_seq_one_letter_code
_entity_poly.pdbx_strand_id
1 'polypeptide(L)'
;VISTFSGEQCTFGTANSNDVWRSFIDSTEAEPCFFIPAFFFNNPSTLEDYTVMDGGFNWNAAWPAGDFDVNFDPDESWIRPLGGRAYMAGVSPWFFTHYSPDSYNKNFIYLCDNWMFAQHWELLIANRDRIVMVQGMTWNDWGESHHLGPLIQDEKEPESQAWVDGFDHTAWLDLFAYYAQAFKTGDYPAIGRDRIFLCLYPTNTNANDSLGRPANWQWTCDFLWAVVLLTDPATVMLQCGPNQGSWDVPSGLSKLKLPLTVNCSVTASVRRADGSGMDFSPAGFTFSTTPPSYNFNAFVAASP
;
A
#
# COMPACT_ATOMS: atom_id res chain seq x y z
N VAL A 1 -16.36 5.99 15.89
CA VAL A 1 -15.76 4.66 15.65
C VAL A 1 -14.52 4.57 16.51
N ILE A 2 -14.35 3.48 17.24
CA ILE A 2 -13.13 3.17 17.99
C ILE A 2 -12.52 1.91 17.38
N SER A 3 -11.21 1.92 17.19
CA SER A 3 -10.44 0.76 16.75
C SER A 3 -9.26 0.53 17.69
N THR A 4 -8.78 -0.70 17.74
CA THR A 4 -7.57 -1.11 18.46
C THR A 4 -6.66 -1.85 17.50
N PHE A 5 -5.38 -1.86 17.79
CA PHE A 5 -4.43 -2.76 17.15
C PHE A 5 -4.12 -3.87 18.15
N SER A 6 -4.61 -5.07 17.88
CA SER A 6 -4.67 -6.21 18.81
C SER A 6 -5.61 -5.96 20.00
N GLY A 7 -5.53 -6.82 21.02
CA GLY A 7 -6.39 -6.82 22.20
C GLY A 7 -7.34 -8.02 22.30
N GLU A 8 -7.32 -8.93 21.31
CA GLU A 8 -8.20 -10.09 21.25
C GLU A 8 -7.97 -11.11 22.37
N GLN A 9 -6.79 -11.10 23.00
CA GLN A 9 -6.43 -11.97 24.12
C GLN A 9 -6.50 -11.27 25.48
N CYS A 10 -6.80 -9.97 25.51
CA CYS A 10 -6.83 -9.21 26.75
C CYS A 10 -8.07 -9.57 27.56
N THR A 11 -7.86 -10.03 28.80
CA THR A 11 -8.94 -10.36 29.75
C THR A 11 -9.00 -9.43 30.95
N PHE A 12 -7.93 -8.70 31.29
CA PHE A 12 -7.85 -7.75 32.42
C PHE A 12 -8.57 -8.21 33.71
N GLY A 13 -8.50 -9.51 34.03
CA GLY A 13 -9.12 -10.09 35.24
C GLY A 13 -10.59 -10.49 35.09
N THR A 14 -11.21 -10.30 33.93
CA THR A 14 -12.53 -10.84 33.57
C THR A 14 -12.42 -12.26 33.00
N ALA A 15 -13.55 -12.92 32.74
CA ALA A 15 -13.57 -14.31 32.28
C ALA A 15 -13.09 -14.48 30.83
N ASN A 16 -13.32 -13.50 29.95
CA ASN A 16 -12.95 -13.57 28.54
C ASN A 16 -12.86 -12.16 27.92
N SER A 17 -12.36 -12.08 26.69
CA SER A 17 -12.16 -10.81 25.99
C SER A 17 -13.46 -10.05 25.69
N ASN A 18 -14.58 -10.75 25.43
CA ASN A 18 -15.87 -10.07 25.25
C ASN A 18 -16.26 -9.27 26.50
N ASP A 19 -16.04 -9.81 27.69
CA ASP A 19 -16.43 -9.15 28.94
C ASP A 19 -15.62 -7.88 29.21
N VAL A 20 -14.31 -7.88 28.92
CA VAL A 20 -13.47 -6.68 28.99
C VAL A 20 -14.00 -5.60 28.07
N TRP A 21 -14.07 -5.92 26.78
CA TRP A 21 -14.38 -4.92 25.76
C TRP A 21 -15.80 -4.41 25.95
N ARG A 22 -16.72 -5.26 26.44
CA ARG A 22 -18.08 -4.85 26.77
C ARG A 22 -18.08 -3.89 27.94
N SER A 23 -17.32 -4.18 29.00
CA SER A 23 -17.16 -3.22 30.11
C SER A 23 -16.55 -1.88 29.67
N PHE A 24 -15.65 -1.87 28.69
CA PHE A 24 -15.11 -0.64 28.12
C PHE A 24 -16.17 0.12 27.31
N ILE A 25 -16.89 -0.55 26.41
CA ILE A 25 -17.96 0.05 25.59
C ILE A 25 -19.10 0.57 26.48
N ASP A 26 -19.52 -0.21 27.48
CA ASP A 26 -20.52 0.21 28.46
C ASP A 26 -20.01 1.38 29.32
N SER A 27 -18.69 1.63 29.41
CA SER A 27 -18.20 2.84 30.08
C SER A 27 -18.32 4.10 29.23
N THR A 28 -18.64 3.96 27.93
CA THR A 28 -18.81 5.07 26.98
C THR A 28 -20.28 5.42 26.71
N GLU A 29 -21.25 5.01 27.55
CA GLU A 29 -22.69 5.22 27.25
C GLU A 29 -23.09 6.67 26.97
N ALA A 30 -22.37 7.64 27.54
CA ALA A 30 -22.59 9.07 27.27
C ALA A 30 -22.30 9.45 25.80
N GLU A 31 -21.39 8.72 25.14
CA GLU A 31 -21.01 8.84 23.75
C GLU A 31 -20.82 7.43 23.13
N PRO A 32 -21.92 6.74 22.76
CA PRO A 32 -21.86 5.36 22.30
C PRO A 32 -20.88 5.18 21.13
N CYS A 33 -19.97 4.22 21.30
CA CYS A 33 -18.90 3.97 20.36
C CYS A 33 -19.24 2.80 19.44
N PHE A 34 -18.90 2.95 18.16
CA PHE A 34 -18.94 1.85 17.18
C PHE A 34 -17.56 1.17 17.15
N PHE A 35 -17.46 -0.03 17.72
CA PHE A 35 -16.20 -0.73 17.98
C PHE A 35 -15.81 -1.67 16.83
N ILE A 36 -14.74 -1.30 16.10
CA ILE A 36 -14.19 -2.05 14.97
C ILE A 36 -12.69 -2.29 15.21
N PRO A 37 -12.29 -3.28 16.01
CA PRO A 37 -10.88 -3.55 16.28
C PRO A 37 -10.16 -4.27 15.12
N ALA A 38 -8.85 -4.08 15.04
CA ALA A 38 -7.93 -4.95 14.31
C ALA A 38 -7.41 -6.04 15.24
N PHE A 39 -8.16 -7.13 15.34
CA PHE A 39 -7.76 -8.33 16.07
C PHE A 39 -7.00 -9.31 15.18
N PHE A 40 -6.03 -10.02 15.75
CA PHE A 40 -5.15 -10.92 15.00
C PHE A 40 -5.50 -12.38 15.24
N PHE A 41 -6.43 -12.91 14.44
CA PHE A 41 -6.84 -14.32 14.52
C PHE A 41 -6.17 -15.17 13.44
N ASN A 42 -5.66 -16.34 13.84
CA ASN A 42 -5.18 -17.35 12.89
C ASN A 42 -6.33 -18.00 12.10
N ASN A 43 -7.52 -18.11 12.71
CA ASN A 43 -8.73 -18.60 12.06
C ASN A 43 -9.79 -17.48 12.07
N PRO A 44 -10.14 -16.89 10.93
CA PRO A 44 -11.16 -15.85 10.86
C PRO A 44 -12.53 -16.26 11.40
N SER A 45 -12.87 -17.55 11.40
CA SER A 45 -14.15 -18.05 11.97
C SER A 45 -14.31 -17.70 13.46
N THR A 46 -13.20 -17.48 14.17
CA THR A 46 -13.20 -17.02 15.56
C THR A 46 -13.94 -15.69 15.74
N LEU A 47 -14.08 -14.88 14.70
CA LEU A 47 -14.84 -13.62 14.75
C LEU A 47 -16.31 -13.83 15.19
N GLU A 48 -16.90 -14.99 14.91
CA GLU A 48 -18.26 -15.35 15.34
C GLU A 48 -18.43 -15.31 16.86
N ASP A 49 -17.38 -15.64 17.61
CA ASP A 49 -17.39 -15.69 19.08
C ASP A 49 -17.21 -14.30 19.73
N TYR A 50 -16.70 -13.32 18.99
CA TYR A 50 -16.42 -11.96 19.48
C TYR A 50 -17.62 -11.03 19.28
N THR A 51 -18.73 -11.37 19.93
CA THR A 51 -20.01 -10.62 19.87
C THR A 51 -19.94 -9.17 20.36
N VAL A 52 -18.87 -8.80 21.06
CA VAL A 52 -18.64 -7.43 21.53
C VAL A 52 -18.30 -6.44 20.42
N MET A 53 -17.84 -6.93 19.26
CA MET A 53 -17.44 -6.10 18.14
C MET A 53 -18.66 -5.72 17.29
N ASP A 54 -18.80 -4.44 16.95
CA ASP A 54 -19.78 -3.95 15.96
C ASP A 54 -19.33 -4.23 14.52
N GLY A 55 -18.03 -4.44 14.33
CA GLY A 55 -17.41 -4.79 13.07
C GLY A 55 -15.97 -5.28 13.23
N GLY A 56 -15.35 -5.72 12.14
CA GLY A 56 -13.95 -6.13 12.11
C GLY A 56 -13.12 -5.30 11.14
N PHE A 57 -11.88 -4.99 11.54
CA PHE A 57 -10.87 -4.40 10.68
C PHE A 57 -9.75 -5.42 10.41
N ASN A 58 -9.63 -5.90 9.17
CA ASN A 58 -8.54 -6.79 8.81
C ASN A 58 -7.29 -5.99 8.41
N TRP A 59 -6.44 -5.66 9.39
CA TRP A 59 -5.17 -4.97 9.14
C TRP A 59 -4.29 -5.69 8.12
N ASN A 60 -4.19 -7.03 8.24
CA ASN A 60 -3.31 -7.84 7.40
C ASN A 60 -3.83 -8.01 5.96
N ALA A 61 -5.08 -7.63 5.65
CA ALA A 61 -5.57 -7.61 4.28
C ALA A 61 -4.98 -6.47 3.44
N ALA A 62 -4.33 -5.47 4.06
CA ALA A 62 -3.75 -4.34 3.35
C ALA A 62 -2.71 -4.72 2.29
N TRP A 63 -2.07 -5.89 2.42
CA TRP A 63 -1.02 -6.40 1.53
C TRP A 63 -1.13 -7.91 1.31
N PRO A 64 -0.58 -8.44 0.19
CA PRO A 64 -0.34 -9.86 0.03
C PRO A 64 0.87 -10.31 0.87
N ALA A 65 0.61 -11.05 1.94
CA ALA A 65 1.66 -11.59 2.82
C ALA A 65 2.29 -12.91 2.28
N GLY A 66 2.03 -13.27 1.03
CA GLY A 66 2.57 -14.45 0.36
C GLY A 66 2.95 -14.18 -1.09
N ASP A 67 3.45 -15.21 -1.77
CA ASP A 67 3.84 -15.16 -3.19
C ASP A 67 2.62 -15.25 -4.12
N PHE A 68 1.74 -14.26 -4.02
CA PHE A 68 0.53 -14.13 -4.85
C PHE A 68 0.12 -12.66 -4.99
N ASP A 69 -0.45 -12.32 -6.14
CA ASP A 69 -0.99 -10.98 -6.38
C ASP A 69 -2.17 -10.68 -5.44
N VAL A 70 -2.36 -9.39 -5.13
CA VAL A 70 -3.47 -8.93 -4.30
C VAL A 70 -4.81 -9.41 -4.84
N ASN A 71 -5.65 -9.90 -3.94
CA ASN A 71 -6.97 -10.41 -4.22
C ASN A 71 -7.88 -10.13 -3.02
N PHE A 72 -9.18 -10.42 -3.17
CA PHE A 72 -10.19 -10.12 -2.15
C PHE A 72 -10.41 -11.25 -1.14
N ASP A 73 -9.67 -12.36 -1.22
CA ASP A 73 -9.89 -13.52 -0.34
C ASP A 73 -9.62 -13.20 1.15
N PRO A 74 -8.58 -12.42 1.53
CA PRO A 74 -8.38 -11.99 2.91
C PRO A 74 -9.55 -11.18 3.47
N ASP A 75 -10.10 -10.25 2.70
CA ASP A 75 -11.29 -9.48 3.07
C ASP A 75 -12.53 -10.38 3.19
N GLU A 76 -12.75 -11.25 2.20
CA GLU A 76 -13.84 -12.22 2.17
C GLU A 76 -13.83 -13.12 3.41
N SER A 77 -12.64 -13.53 3.84
CA SER A 77 -12.45 -14.39 5.02
C SER A 77 -12.90 -13.75 6.33
N TRP A 78 -12.94 -12.41 6.39
CA TRP A 78 -13.45 -11.66 7.53
C TRP A 78 -14.92 -11.28 7.36
N ILE A 79 -15.34 -10.88 6.16
CA ILE A 79 -16.73 -10.47 5.88
C ILE A 79 -17.70 -11.62 6.20
N ARG A 80 -17.36 -12.87 5.85
CA ARG A 80 -18.23 -14.04 6.07
C ARG A 80 -18.56 -14.28 7.56
N PRO A 81 -17.59 -14.52 8.45
CA PRO A 81 -17.85 -14.78 9.87
C PRO A 81 -18.32 -13.54 10.65
N LEU A 82 -18.13 -12.32 10.12
CA LEU A 82 -18.76 -11.13 10.71
C LEU A 82 -20.29 -11.18 10.65
N GLY A 83 -20.88 -11.97 9.74
CA GLY A 83 -22.31 -12.30 9.78
C GLY A 83 -23.25 -11.10 9.58
N GLY A 84 -22.81 -10.10 8.81
CA GLY A 84 -23.55 -8.86 8.58
C GLY A 84 -23.14 -7.68 9.47
N ARG A 85 -22.21 -7.87 10.40
CA ARG A 85 -21.51 -6.78 11.08
C ARG A 85 -20.62 -5.99 10.14
N ALA A 86 -20.27 -4.77 10.53
CA ALA A 86 -19.47 -3.88 9.71
C ALA A 86 -18.10 -4.48 9.36
N TYR A 87 -17.66 -4.30 8.12
CA TYR A 87 -16.29 -4.61 7.70
C TYR A 87 -15.55 -3.34 7.31
N MET A 88 -14.39 -3.13 7.92
CA MET A 88 -13.44 -2.08 7.56
C MET A 88 -12.27 -2.73 6.81
N ALA A 89 -12.09 -2.38 5.54
CA ALA A 89 -10.96 -2.86 4.75
C ALA A 89 -9.70 -2.01 5.03
N GLY A 90 -8.53 -2.63 5.02
CA GLY A 90 -7.25 -1.92 5.04
C GLY A 90 -6.75 -1.67 3.62
N VAL A 91 -6.11 -0.53 3.37
CA VAL A 91 -5.41 -0.27 2.11
C VAL A 91 -4.10 0.44 2.37
N SER A 92 -3.04 -0.03 1.73
CA SER A 92 -1.71 0.52 1.88
C SER A 92 -0.91 0.36 0.58
N PRO A 93 -0.01 1.30 0.25
CA PRO A 93 0.67 1.26 -1.04
C PRO A 93 1.86 0.30 -1.09
N TRP A 94 2.51 0.05 0.06
CA TRP A 94 3.80 -0.64 0.12
C TRP A 94 4.01 -1.28 1.50
N PHE A 95 4.96 -2.20 1.65
CA PHE A 95 5.45 -2.65 2.96
C PHE A 95 6.87 -3.21 2.82
N PHE A 96 7.81 -2.65 3.58
CA PHE A 96 9.18 -3.14 3.64
C PHE A 96 9.86 -2.69 4.94
N THR A 97 10.63 -3.60 5.54
CA THR A 97 11.45 -3.33 6.74
C THR A 97 12.84 -3.91 6.59
N HIS A 98 13.84 -3.26 7.19
CA HIS A 98 15.24 -3.69 7.15
C HIS A 98 15.97 -3.51 8.49
N TYR A 99 15.27 -3.80 9.59
CA TYR A 99 15.80 -3.73 10.94
C TYR A 99 16.70 -4.93 11.28
N SER A 100 17.83 -4.64 11.91
CA SER A 100 18.77 -5.65 12.40
C SER A 100 18.20 -6.46 13.59
N PRO A 101 18.77 -7.64 13.88
CA PRO A 101 18.43 -8.41 15.09
C PRO A 101 18.66 -7.65 16.40
N ASP A 102 19.57 -6.66 16.40
CA ASP A 102 19.89 -5.84 17.57
C ASP A 102 18.92 -4.66 17.79
N SER A 103 17.96 -4.47 16.87
CA SER A 103 16.91 -3.45 16.96
C SER A 103 15.52 -4.10 17.02
N TYR A 104 14.67 -3.92 16.01
CA TYR A 104 13.32 -4.47 15.96
C TYR A 104 13.26 -5.88 15.37
N ASN A 105 14.38 -6.41 14.83
CA ASN A 105 14.47 -7.74 14.22
C ASN A 105 13.38 -8.01 13.15
N LYS A 106 13.20 -7.03 12.26
CA LYS A 106 12.20 -7.05 11.17
C LYS A 106 12.91 -6.79 9.84
N ASN A 107 13.15 -7.84 9.06
CA ASN A 107 13.81 -7.75 7.76
C ASN A 107 13.01 -8.55 6.72
N PHE A 108 11.98 -7.95 6.13
CA PHE A 108 11.09 -8.61 5.16
C PHE A 108 10.32 -7.62 4.28
N ILE A 109 9.78 -8.14 3.18
CA ILE A 109 8.89 -7.44 2.25
C ILE A 109 7.58 -8.23 2.06
N TYR A 110 6.48 -7.52 1.81
CA TYR A 110 5.26 -8.10 1.23
C TYR A 110 5.20 -7.89 -0.29
N LEU A 111 4.48 -8.73 -1.01
CA LEU A 111 4.45 -8.64 -2.47
C LEU A 111 3.63 -7.42 -2.92
N CYS A 112 4.34 -6.32 -3.20
CA CYS A 112 3.76 -5.04 -3.61
C CYS A 112 3.91 -4.75 -5.12
N ASP A 113 4.38 -5.73 -5.90
CA ASP A 113 4.51 -5.66 -7.36
C ASP A 113 3.17 -5.69 -8.09
N ASN A 114 3.20 -5.72 -9.44
CA ASN A 114 2.01 -5.82 -10.28
C ASN A 114 0.97 -4.73 -10.00
N TRP A 115 1.41 -3.49 -9.77
CA TRP A 115 0.53 -2.36 -9.45
C TRP A 115 -0.40 -2.63 -8.24
N MET A 116 0.09 -3.36 -7.23
CA MET A 116 -0.67 -3.80 -6.05
C MET A 116 -1.59 -2.72 -5.49
N PHE A 117 -1.07 -1.51 -5.23
CA PHE A 117 -1.88 -0.42 -4.66
C PHE A 117 -3.11 -0.07 -5.49
N ALA A 118 -2.96 0.01 -6.83
CA ALA A 118 -4.06 0.27 -7.75
C ALA A 118 -5.03 -0.90 -7.83
N GLN A 119 -4.51 -2.13 -7.95
CA GLN A 119 -5.34 -3.34 -7.99
C GLN A 119 -6.17 -3.51 -6.71
N HIS A 120 -5.56 -3.25 -5.55
CA HIS A 120 -6.26 -3.38 -4.28
C HIS A 120 -7.44 -2.40 -4.20
N TRP A 121 -7.21 -1.12 -4.53
CA TRP A 121 -8.30 -0.15 -4.60
C TRP A 121 -9.43 -0.57 -5.55
N GLU A 122 -9.10 -1.08 -6.74
CA GLU A 122 -10.09 -1.58 -7.71
C GLU A 122 -10.91 -2.75 -7.14
N LEU A 123 -10.28 -3.67 -6.41
CA LEU A 123 -10.96 -4.77 -5.72
C LEU A 123 -11.90 -4.26 -4.62
N LEU A 124 -11.46 -3.29 -3.82
CA LEU A 124 -12.30 -2.68 -2.77
C LEU A 124 -13.49 -1.94 -3.38
N ILE A 125 -13.30 -1.23 -4.49
CA ILE A 125 -14.39 -0.54 -5.21
C ILE A 125 -15.38 -1.55 -5.80
N ALA A 126 -14.89 -2.64 -6.38
CA ALA A 126 -15.74 -3.70 -6.95
C ALA A 126 -16.59 -4.41 -5.88
N ASN A 127 -16.16 -4.40 -4.62
CA ASN A 127 -16.88 -4.99 -3.47
C ASN A 127 -17.40 -3.94 -2.48
N ARG A 128 -17.54 -2.68 -2.92
CA ARG A 128 -17.85 -1.54 -2.03
C ARG A 128 -19.16 -1.67 -1.25
N ASP A 129 -20.12 -2.43 -1.76
CA ASP A 129 -21.42 -2.68 -1.11
C ASP A 129 -21.28 -3.53 0.16
N ARG A 130 -20.13 -4.17 0.36
CA ARG A 130 -19.82 -5.05 1.50
C ARG A 130 -18.81 -4.44 2.48
N ILE A 131 -18.31 -3.24 2.17
CA ILE A 131 -17.25 -2.55 2.92
C ILE A 131 -17.83 -1.23 3.41
N VAL A 132 -17.96 -1.05 4.72
CA VAL A 132 -18.55 0.19 5.27
C VAL A 132 -17.53 1.32 5.42
N MET A 133 -16.24 0.98 5.49
CA MET A 133 -15.13 1.90 5.69
C MET A 133 -13.84 1.34 5.11
N VAL A 134 -12.95 2.21 4.64
CA VAL A 134 -11.59 1.86 4.24
C VAL A 134 -10.62 2.65 5.12
N GLN A 135 -9.66 1.96 5.73
CA GLN A 135 -8.58 2.55 6.51
C GLN A 135 -7.33 2.65 5.63
N GLY A 136 -6.90 3.88 5.36
CA GLY A 136 -5.59 4.14 4.75
C GLY A 136 -4.48 3.87 5.76
N MET A 137 -3.57 2.98 5.41
CA MET A 137 -2.49 2.49 6.25
C MET A 137 -1.14 2.84 5.64
N THR A 138 -0.29 3.61 6.29
CA THR A 138 -0.55 4.47 7.46
C THR A 138 -0.21 5.91 7.12
N TRP A 139 -0.47 6.85 8.02
CA TRP A 139 -0.04 8.22 7.79
C TRP A 139 1.49 8.34 7.88
N ASN A 140 2.13 7.68 8.84
CA ASN A 140 3.51 8.00 9.23
C ASN A 140 4.31 6.81 9.78
N ASP A 141 4.00 5.57 9.40
CA ASP A 141 4.89 4.45 9.71
C ASP A 141 5.98 4.38 8.63
N TRP A 142 7.05 5.12 8.88
CA TRP A 142 8.14 5.25 7.92
C TRP A 142 9.06 4.03 7.97
N GLY A 143 9.33 3.52 9.16
CA GLY A 143 10.13 2.32 9.42
C GLY A 143 9.63 1.07 8.70
N GLU A 144 8.31 0.90 8.57
CA GLU A 144 7.70 -0.19 7.79
C GLU A 144 7.38 0.19 6.33
N SER A 145 7.88 1.34 5.87
CA SER A 145 7.83 1.80 4.48
C SER A 145 6.41 1.93 3.90
N HIS A 146 5.39 2.06 4.74
CA HIS A 146 4.00 2.05 4.28
C HIS A 146 3.25 3.34 4.62
N HIS A 147 3.98 4.39 4.95
CA HIS A 147 3.46 5.73 5.13
C HIS A 147 2.87 6.32 3.82
N LEU A 148 1.85 7.16 3.99
CA LEU A 148 1.21 7.97 2.95
C LEU A 148 1.51 9.47 3.13
N GLY A 149 1.73 9.89 4.37
CA GLY A 149 2.00 11.28 4.74
C GLY A 149 3.41 11.74 4.36
N PRO A 150 3.70 13.03 4.49
CA PRO A 150 5.03 13.56 4.21
C PRO A 150 6.08 12.99 5.17
N LEU A 151 7.30 12.79 4.67
CA LEU A 151 8.41 12.34 5.49
C LEU A 151 8.90 13.43 6.44
N ILE A 152 8.78 13.20 7.75
CA ILE A 152 9.29 14.12 8.79
C ILE A 152 10.60 13.56 9.33
N GLN A 153 11.72 14.20 8.95
CA GLN A 153 13.07 13.67 9.19
C GLN A 153 13.41 13.44 10.67
N ASP A 154 12.82 14.19 11.59
CA ASP A 154 13.13 14.08 13.03
C ASP A 154 12.16 13.14 13.78
N GLU A 155 11.16 12.57 13.10
CA GLU A 155 10.12 11.71 13.70
C GLU A 155 10.17 10.25 13.23
N LYS A 156 11.09 9.91 12.32
CA LYS A 156 11.29 8.54 11.84
C LYS A 156 11.68 7.61 12.99
N GLU A 157 11.24 6.36 12.88
CA GLU A 157 11.62 5.30 13.81
C GLU A 157 13.16 5.15 13.87
N PRO A 158 13.75 5.00 15.08
CA PRO A 158 15.20 4.80 15.22
C PRO A 158 15.70 3.64 14.36
N GLU A 159 16.94 3.75 13.84
CA GLU A 159 17.60 2.74 13.00
C GLU A 159 16.94 2.47 11.62
N SER A 160 16.04 3.35 11.14
CA SER A 160 15.37 3.21 9.83
C SER A 160 15.98 4.03 8.68
N GLN A 161 16.92 4.92 9.00
CA GLN A 161 17.41 5.96 8.07
C GLN A 161 17.98 5.38 6.78
N ALA A 162 18.57 4.19 6.83
CA ALA A 162 19.20 3.55 5.68
C ALA A 162 18.22 3.19 4.54
N TRP A 163 16.92 3.05 4.81
CA TRP A 163 15.89 2.82 3.78
C TRP A 163 14.80 3.88 3.71
N VAL A 164 14.68 4.73 4.74
CA VAL A 164 13.66 5.78 4.78
C VAL A 164 14.15 7.09 4.18
N ASP A 165 15.43 7.43 4.33
CA ASP A 165 15.94 8.74 3.91
C ASP A 165 15.87 8.90 2.39
N GLY A 166 15.11 9.89 1.93
CA GLY A 166 14.90 10.19 0.51
C GLY A 166 13.73 9.42 -0.14
N PHE A 167 13.00 8.60 0.62
CA PHE A 167 11.84 7.83 0.14
C PHE A 167 10.53 8.45 0.65
N ASP A 168 10.16 9.59 0.06
CA ASP A 168 8.88 10.24 0.33
C ASP A 168 7.76 9.59 -0.50
N HIS A 169 6.69 9.17 0.17
CA HIS A 169 5.58 8.45 -0.45
C HIS A 169 4.37 9.32 -0.87
N THR A 170 4.44 10.64 -0.71
CA THR A 170 3.32 11.56 -0.96
C THR A 170 2.83 11.57 -2.42
N ALA A 171 3.65 11.10 -3.37
CA ALA A 171 3.22 10.90 -4.75
C ALA A 171 2.00 9.97 -4.88
N TRP A 172 1.83 9.03 -3.95
CA TRP A 172 0.64 8.17 -3.91
C TRP A 172 -0.61 8.86 -3.39
N LEU A 173 -0.54 10.00 -2.67
CA LEU A 173 -1.72 10.67 -2.10
C LEU A 173 -2.71 11.11 -3.17
N ASP A 174 -2.22 11.51 -4.34
CA ASP A 174 -3.07 11.93 -5.43
C ASP A 174 -3.76 10.75 -6.13
N LEU A 175 -3.05 9.61 -6.29
CA LEU A 175 -3.67 8.36 -6.73
C LEU A 175 -4.65 7.81 -5.69
N PHE A 176 -4.32 7.92 -4.40
CA PHE A 176 -5.20 7.59 -3.28
C PHE A 176 -6.49 8.43 -3.36
N ALA A 177 -6.40 9.73 -3.61
CA ALA A 177 -7.56 10.62 -3.71
C ALA A 177 -8.50 10.20 -4.85
N TYR A 178 -7.95 9.83 -6.02
CA TYR A 178 -8.71 9.30 -7.15
C TYR A 178 -9.54 8.07 -6.76
N TYR A 179 -8.91 7.07 -6.13
CA TYR A 179 -9.61 5.85 -5.71
C TYR A 179 -10.53 6.04 -4.51
N ALA A 180 -10.13 6.87 -3.54
CA ALA A 180 -10.97 7.17 -2.38
C ALA A 180 -12.27 7.86 -2.80
N GLN A 181 -12.23 8.73 -3.82
CA GLN A 181 -13.45 9.29 -4.41
C GLN A 181 -14.29 8.18 -5.06
N ALA A 182 -13.69 7.33 -5.88
CA ALA A 182 -14.38 6.22 -6.55
C ALA A 182 -15.05 5.26 -5.56
N PHE A 183 -14.40 4.93 -4.44
CA PHE A 183 -14.98 4.09 -3.40
C PHE A 183 -16.21 4.75 -2.75
N LYS A 184 -16.08 6.04 -2.38
CA LYS A 184 -17.15 6.80 -1.74
C LYS A 184 -18.39 6.96 -2.63
N THR A 185 -18.20 7.20 -3.93
CA THR A 185 -19.30 7.47 -4.87
C THR A 185 -19.80 6.22 -5.57
N GLY A 186 -18.96 5.20 -5.74
CA GLY A 186 -19.19 4.06 -6.62
C GLY A 186 -18.80 4.30 -8.08
N ASP A 187 -18.31 5.50 -8.41
CA ASP A 187 -17.95 5.89 -9.77
C ASP A 187 -16.56 6.51 -9.80
N TYR A 188 -15.70 6.05 -10.71
CA TYR A 188 -14.40 6.66 -10.94
C TYR A 188 -14.55 8.13 -11.36
N PRO A 189 -13.82 9.07 -10.72
CA PRO A 189 -13.93 10.47 -11.08
C PRO A 189 -13.37 10.74 -12.47
N ALA A 190 -13.91 11.76 -13.14
CA ALA A 190 -13.38 12.23 -14.41
C ALA A 190 -11.93 12.71 -14.23
N ILE A 191 -11.06 12.35 -15.16
CA ILE A 191 -9.67 12.77 -15.16
C ILE A 191 -9.61 14.17 -15.75
N GLY A 192 -9.31 15.16 -14.90
CA GLY A 192 -9.23 16.56 -15.31
C GLY A 192 -7.88 16.98 -15.89
N ARG A 193 -6.84 16.15 -15.72
CA ARG A 193 -5.48 16.38 -16.24
C ARG A 193 -4.72 15.07 -16.38
N ASP A 194 -3.84 15.01 -17.38
CA ASP A 194 -2.93 13.87 -17.55
C ASP A 194 -1.99 13.76 -16.35
N ARG A 195 -1.84 12.55 -15.81
CA ARG A 195 -0.93 12.24 -14.70
C ARG A 195 -0.21 10.92 -14.93
N ILE A 196 1.07 10.88 -14.58
CA ILE A 196 1.90 9.67 -14.56
C ILE A 196 2.38 9.46 -13.14
N PHE A 197 2.14 8.28 -12.59
CA PHE A 197 2.66 7.82 -11.31
C PHE A 197 3.66 6.71 -11.57
N LEU A 198 4.88 6.85 -11.05
CA LEU A 198 5.96 5.89 -11.21
C LEU A 198 6.31 5.31 -9.83
N CYS A 199 6.56 4.02 -9.77
CA CYS A 199 7.02 3.29 -8.60
C CYS A 199 8.12 2.31 -9.01
N LEU A 200 9.27 2.37 -8.34
CA LEU A 200 10.38 1.45 -8.58
C LEU A 200 11.27 1.28 -7.34
N TYR A 201 11.99 0.17 -7.29
CA TYR A 201 12.92 -0.19 -6.23
C TYR A 201 13.86 -1.29 -6.74
N PRO A 202 15.10 -1.39 -6.22
CA PRO A 202 16.08 -2.37 -6.68
C PRO A 202 15.99 -3.70 -5.91
N THR A 203 15.56 -4.77 -6.58
CA THR A 203 15.30 -6.09 -5.98
C THR A 203 16.37 -7.12 -6.28
N ASN A 204 16.84 -7.21 -7.53
CA ASN A 204 17.83 -8.20 -7.93
C ASN A 204 19.24 -7.61 -7.94
N THR A 205 19.72 -7.26 -6.75
CA THR A 205 21.00 -6.59 -6.60
C THR A 205 22.00 -7.36 -5.75
N ASN A 206 23.28 -7.09 -5.95
CA ASN A 206 24.36 -7.59 -5.08
C ASN A 206 24.83 -6.43 -4.21
N ALA A 207 24.03 -6.06 -3.21
CA ALA A 207 24.40 -5.05 -2.24
C ALA A 207 25.43 -5.60 -1.25
N ASN A 208 26.39 -4.76 -0.86
CA ASN A 208 27.34 -5.09 0.21
C ASN A 208 26.73 -4.74 1.58
N ASP A 209 25.72 -5.52 1.95
CA ASP A 209 24.91 -5.31 3.13
C ASP A 209 25.11 -6.44 4.15
N SER A 210 25.51 -6.09 5.38
CA SER A 210 25.77 -7.06 6.44
C SER A 210 24.52 -7.74 6.99
N LEU A 211 23.33 -7.14 6.82
CA LEU A 211 22.08 -7.73 7.29
C LEU A 211 21.57 -8.82 6.35
N GLY A 212 22.03 -8.80 5.09
CA GLY A 212 21.59 -9.74 4.06
C GLY A 212 20.21 -9.40 3.49
N ARG A 213 19.78 -10.15 2.48
CA ARG A 213 18.52 -9.88 1.78
C ARG A 213 17.32 -10.04 2.74
N PRO A 214 16.29 -9.17 2.63
CA PRO A 214 15.05 -9.32 3.40
C PRO A 214 14.38 -10.66 3.10
N ALA A 215 13.69 -11.23 4.08
CA ALA A 215 12.80 -12.36 3.80
C ALA A 215 11.81 -11.98 2.69
N ASN A 216 11.44 -12.97 1.87
CA ASN A 216 10.48 -12.83 0.76
C ASN A 216 10.98 -12.03 -0.46
N TRP A 217 12.26 -11.65 -0.51
CA TRP A 217 12.83 -10.93 -1.66
C TRP A 217 12.63 -11.65 -3.00
N GLN A 218 12.46 -12.97 -3.01
CA GLN A 218 12.28 -13.77 -4.23
C GLN A 218 10.93 -13.53 -4.93
N TRP A 219 9.94 -12.98 -4.22
CA TRP A 219 8.61 -12.74 -4.77
C TRP A 219 8.59 -11.51 -5.68
N THR A 220 9.61 -10.66 -5.59
CA THR A 220 9.65 -9.37 -6.27
C THR A 220 10.46 -9.39 -7.56
N CYS A 221 10.25 -8.38 -8.40
CA CYS A 221 10.91 -8.25 -9.70
C CYS A 221 11.28 -6.80 -10.03
N ASP A 222 12.37 -6.64 -10.80
CA ASP A 222 12.90 -5.34 -11.20
C ASP A 222 12.11 -4.73 -12.38
N PHE A 223 11.01 -4.07 -12.05
CA PHE A 223 10.22 -3.28 -12.99
C PHE A 223 10.02 -1.85 -12.49
N LEU A 224 9.99 -0.92 -13.44
CA LEU A 224 9.30 0.34 -13.28
C LEU A 224 7.81 0.08 -13.46
N TRP A 225 7.04 0.27 -12.40
CA TRP A 225 5.59 0.22 -12.43
C TRP A 225 5.03 1.62 -12.66
N ALA A 226 4.17 1.78 -13.66
CA ALA A 226 3.53 3.04 -13.98
C ALA A 226 2.00 2.92 -13.97
N VAL A 227 1.34 3.86 -13.31
CA VAL A 227 -0.09 4.13 -13.47
C VAL A 227 -0.23 5.45 -14.22
N VAL A 228 -1.05 5.48 -15.25
CA VAL A 228 -1.28 6.68 -16.06
C VAL A 228 -2.77 7.00 -16.01
N LEU A 229 -3.11 8.26 -15.73
CA LEU A 229 -4.45 8.81 -15.86
C LEU A 229 -4.44 9.80 -17.02
N LEU A 230 -5.21 9.55 -18.08
CA LEU A 230 -5.27 10.42 -19.25
C LEU A 230 -6.65 11.02 -19.49
N THR A 231 -6.70 12.28 -19.92
CA THR A 231 -7.96 12.94 -20.34
C THR A 231 -8.46 12.37 -21.66
N ASP A 232 -7.52 12.10 -22.58
CA ASP A 232 -7.76 11.65 -23.95
C ASP A 232 -6.75 10.56 -24.34
N PRO A 233 -7.09 9.67 -25.29
CA PRO A 233 -6.16 8.65 -25.79
C PRO A 233 -4.81 9.25 -26.22
N ALA A 234 -3.73 8.55 -25.93
CA ALA A 234 -2.38 9.00 -26.24
C ALA A 234 -1.38 7.83 -26.34
N THR A 235 -0.21 8.11 -26.88
CA THR A 235 0.95 7.22 -26.78
C THR A 235 1.73 7.57 -25.52
N VAL A 236 1.91 6.61 -24.61
CA VAL A 236 2.77 6.75 -23.43
C VAL A 236 4.09 6.04 -23.69
N MET A 237 5.20 6.69 -23.38
CA MET A 237 6.54 6.10 -23.46
C MET A 237 7.17 6.08 -22.06
N LEU A 238 7.78 4.95 -21.71
CA LEU A 238 8.62 4.79 -20.51
C LEU A 238 10.04 4.46 -20.95
N GLN A 239 11.04 4.99 -20.27
CA GLN A 239 12.44 4.71 -20.57
C GLN A 239 13.29 4.63 -19.30
N CYS A 240 14.28 3.74 -19.33
CA CYS A 240 15.37 3.66 -18.36
C CYS A 240 16.62 3.12 -19.08
N GLY A 241 17.55 4.01 -19.43
CA GLY A 241 18.73 3.64 -20.22
C GLY A 241 18.35 3.04 -21.58
N PRO A 242 18.82 1.82 -21.93
CA PRO A 242 18.49 1.14 -23.18
C PRO A 242 17.09 0.50 -23.17
N ASN A 243 16.48 0.32 -22.00
CA ASN A 243 15.12 -0.21 -21.91
C ASN A 243 14.15 0.92 -22.21
N GLN A 244 13.25 0.68 -23.17
CA GLN A 244 12.17 1.58 -23.52
C GLN A 244 10.91 0.80 -23.90
N GLY A 245 9.75 1.40 -23.65
CA GLY A 245 8.47 0.88 -24.12
C GLY A 245 7.57 2.02 -24.56
N SER A 246 6.67 1.72 -25.49
CA SER A 246 5.71 2.66 -26.06
C SER A 246 4.37 1.96 -26.21
N TRP A 247 3.30 2.60 -25.73
CA TRP A 247 1.96 2.03 -25.69
C TRP A 247 0.93 3.07 -26.10
N ASP A 248 0.05 2.72 -27.05
CA ASP A 248 -1.17 3.48 -27.30
C ASP A 248 -2.21 3.07 -26.26
N VAL A 249 -2.65 4.03 -25.45
CA VAL A 249 -3.57 3.82 -24.33
C VAL A 249 -4.81 4.71 -24.46
N PRO A 250 -5.98 4.25 -24.00
CA PRO A 250 -7.19 5.07 -24.02
C PRO A 250 -7.11 6.22 -23.01
N SER A 251 -8.11 7.11 -23.04
CA SER A 251 -8.40 7.96 -21.86
C SER A 251 -8.80 7.08 -20.68
N GLY A 252 -8.67 7.61 -19.47
CA GLY A 252 -8.87 6.81 -18.26
C GLY A 252 -7.56 6.35 -17.65
N LEU A 253 -7.65 5.28 -16.86
CA LEU A 253 -6.52 4.66 -16.19
C LEU A 253 -5.86 3.62 -17.09
N SER A 254 -4.53 3.59 -17.13
CA SER A 254 -3.74 2.52 -17.74
C SER A 254 -2.56 2.14 -16.85
N LYS A 255 -2.22 0.85 -16.86
CA LYS A 255 -1.13 0.24 -16.08
C LYS A 255 -0.04 -0.23 -17.03
N LEU A 256 1.15 0.35 -16.91
CA LEU A 256 2.29 0.09 -17.80
C LEU A 256 3.51 -0.31 -16.99
N LYS A 257 4.40 -1.11 -17.58
CA LYS A 257 5.63 -1.53 -16.91
C LYS A 257 6.81 -1.59 -17.86
N LEU A 258 8.00 -1.35 -17.32
CA LEU A 258 9.26 -1.41 -18.05
C LEU A 258 10.30 -2.21 -17.24
N PRO A 259 10.94 -3.25 -17.79
CA PRO A 259 12.02 -3.96 -17.10
C PRO A 259 13.16 -3.01 -16.73
N LEU A 260 13.76 -3.21 -15.56
CA LEU A 260 14.94 -2.49 -15.09
C LEU A 260 16.12 -3.46 -15.05
N THR A 261 17.15 -3.18 -15.85
CA THR A 261 18.29 -4.13 -16.03
C THR A 261 19.66 -3.47 -15.96
N VAL A 262 19.72 -2.13 -15.95
CA VAL A 262 20.96 -1.36 -15.90
C VAL A 262 20.76 -0.12 -15.04
N ASN A 263 21.85 0.49 -14.58
CA ASN A 263 21.75 1.75 -13.85
C ASN A 263 21.19 2.85 -14.76
N CYS A 264 20.11 3.52 -14.33
CA CYS A 264 19.48 4.56 -15.13
C CYS A 264 18.55 5.45 -14.30
N SER A 265 18.38 6.68 -14.78
CA SER A 265 17.26 7.53 -14.41
C SER A 265 16.07 7.17 -15.29
N VAL A 266 14.89 7.08 -14.69
CA VAL A 266 13.65 6.80 -15.42
C VAL A 266 13.09 8.08 -16.02
N THR A 267 12.50 7.97 -17.21
CA THR A 267 11.69 9.03 -17.80
C THR A 267 10.39 8.45 -18.33
N ALA A 268 9.37 9.28 -18.39
CA ALA A 268 8.07 8.98 -18.95
C ALA A 268 7.57 10.14 -19.80
N SER A 269 6.74 9.87 -20.80
CA SER A 269 6.11 10.92 -21.59
C SER A 269 4.77 10.50 -22.16
N VAL A 270 3.92 11.49 -22.39
CA VAL A 270 2.65 11.36 -23.13
C VAL A 270 2.81 12.12 -24.44
N ARG A 271 2.35 11.55 -25.55
CA ARG A 271 2.33 12.19 -26.87
C ARG A 271 1.02 11.91 -27.60
N ARG A 272 0.48 12.93 -28.27
CA ARG A 272 -0.70 12.83 -29.13
C ARG A 272 -0.39 13.29 -30.54
N ALA A 273 -1.26 12.93 -31.49
CA ALA A 273 -1.07 13.23 -32.92
C ALA A 273 -1.08 14.74 -33.22
N ASP A 274 -1.74 15.55 -32.38
CA ASP A 274 -1.76 17.01 -32.46
C ASP A 274 -0.51 17.69 -31.89
N GLY A 275 0.45 16.91 -31.37
CA GLY A 275 1.68 17.38 -30.74
C GLY A 275 1.53 17.75 -29.26
N SER A 276 0.33 17.65 -28.68
CA SER A 276 0.13 17.82 -27.23
C SER A 276 0.69 16.64 -26.44
N GLY A 277 0.97 16.87 -25.16
CA GLY A 277 1.53 15.86 -24.29
C GLY A 277 2.31 16.45 -23.12
N MET A 278 3.11 15.61 -22.47
CA MET A 278 3.94 16.00 -21.34
C MET A 278 5.20 15.14 -21.27
N ASP A 279 6.24 15.69 -20.66
CA ASP A 279 7.45 14.97 -20.29
C ASP A 279 7.58 14.92 -18.78
N PHE A 280 8.02 13.78 -18.27
CA PHE A 280 8.20 13.55 -16.85
C PHE A 280 9.53 12.84 -16.59
N SER A 281 10.41 13.50 -15.86
CA SER A 281 11.71 12.97 -15.43
C SER A 281 11.82 13.22 -13.93
N PRO A 282 11.44 12.26 -13.07
CA PRO A 282 11.53 12.43 -11.63
C PRO A 282 12.99 12.64 -11.19
N ALA A 283 13.19 13.52 -10.22
CA ALA A 283 14.47 13.77 -9.58
C ALA A 283 14.61 12.96 -8.29
N GLY A 284 15.83 12.87 -7.76
CA GLY A 284 16.07 12.30 -6.41
C GLY A 284 16.30 10.80 -6.36
N PHE A 285 16.16 10.07 -7.48
CA PHE A 285 16.44 8.64 -7.52
C PHE A 285 17.06 8.20 -8.85
N THR A 286 17.97 7.23 -8.77
CA THR A 286 18.56 6.54 -9.92
C THR A 286 18.54 5.06 -9.60
N PHE A 287 17.91 4.27 -10.45
CA PHE A 287 17.93 2.83 -10.29
C PHE A 287 19.37 2.33 -10.40
N SER A 288 19.75 1.42 -9.50
CA SER A 288 21.10 0.85 -9.44
C SER A 288 21.00 -0.66 -9.26
N THR A 289 21.73 -1.41 -10.07
CA THR A 289 21.89 -2.88 -9.93
C THR A 289 22.89 -3.25 -8.83
N THR A 290 23.60 -2.26 -8.27
CA THR A 290 24.54 -2.40 -7.16
C THR A 290 24.33 -1.28 -6.14
N PRO A 291 23.17 -1.23 -5.45
CA PRO A 291 22.89 -0.27 -4.40
C PRO A 291 23.78 -0.56 -3.17
N PRO A 292 23.97 0.44 -2.29
CA PRO A 292 24.80 0.29 -1.09
C PRO A 292 24.21 -0.68 -0.06
N SER A 293 22.88 -0.84 -0.04
CA SER A 293 22.13 -1.72 0.89
C SER A 293 20.97 -2.41 0.16
N TYR A 294 20.39 -3.45 0.77
CA TYR A 294 19.17 -4.09 0.29
C TYR A 294 17.93 -3.25 0.65
N ASN A 295 17.87 -2.02 0.13
CA ASN A 295 16.73 -1.13 0.32
C ASN A 295 15.62 -1.45 -0.70
N PHE A 296 14.56 -2.10 -0.24
CA PHE A 296 13.38 -2.44 -1.03
C PHE A 296 12.21 -1.47 -0.73
N ASN A 297 12.51 -0.31 -0.15
CA ASN A 297 11.55 0.78 -0.05
C ASN A 297 11.30 1.36 -1.45
N ALA A 298 10.06 1.74 -1.74
CA ALA A 298 9.66 2.18 -3.06
C ALA A 298 10.02 3.65 -3.29
N PHE A 299 10.82 3.94 -4.32
CA PHE A 299 10.84 5.30 -4.83
C PHE A 299 9.56 5.53 -5.63
N VAL A 300 8.84 6.59 -5.29
CA VAL A 300 7.60 6.98 -5.98
C VAL A 300 7.67 8.41 -6.46
N ALA A 301 7.06 8.66 -7.62
CA ALA A 301 6.97 9.98 -8.18
C ALA A 301 5.67 10.15 -8.96
N ALA A 302 5.06 11.33 -8.85
CA ALA A 302 3.89 11.71 -9.63
C ALA A 302 4.25 12.92 -10.49
N SER A 303 3.79 12.94 -11.73
CA SER A 303 3.94 14.11 -12.59
C SER A 303 3.17 15.31 -12.02
N PRO A 304 3.57 16.55 -12.37
CA PRO A 304 2.88 17.78 -11.95
C PRO A 304 1.40 17.83 -12.29
#